data_AF-K9XZ03-F1
#
_entry.id   AF-K9XZ03-F1
#
_cell.length_a   1.000
_cell.length_b   1.000
_cell.length_c   1.000
_cell.angle_alpha   90.00
_cell.angle_beta   90.00
_cell.angle_gamma   90.00
#
_symmetry.space_group_name_H-M   'P 1'
#
loop_
_entity.id
_entity.type
_entity.pdbx_description
1 polymer ?
#
loop_
_entity_poly.entity_id
_entity_poly.type
_entity_poly.pdbx_seq_one_letter_code
_entity_poly.pdbx_strand_id
1 'polypeptide(L)' 'MELNQIKKQALELPIRDRWHLVQSLLISIQQETLLSISPSPTVKPLTNLDPWTQSLIGVIELNEKEATESYVDYLEEKYS' A
#
# COMPACT_ATOMS: atom_id res chain seq x y z
N MET A 1 -6.76 -6.24 25.06
CA MET A 1 -5.35 -6.05 24.68
C MET A 1 -5.14 -4.55 24.51
N GLU A 2 -4.16 -3.97 25.18
CA GLU A 2 -3.92 -2.50 25.19
C GLU A 2 -3.26 -2.05 23.88
N LEU A 3 -3.70 -0.93 23.29
CA LEU A 3 -3.11 -0.38 22.04
C LEU A 3 -1.60 -0.17 22.17
N ASN A 4 -1.15 0.25 23.35
CA ASN A 4 0.26 0.45 23.64
C ASN A 4 1.07 -0.85 23.62
N GLN A 5 0.45 -1.98 23.98
CA GLN A 5 1.07 -3.30 23.89
C GLN A 5 1.28 -3.70 22.42
N ILE A 6 0.24 -3.53 21.59
CA ILE A 6 0.28 -3.84 20.16
C ILE A 6 1.34 -3.00 19.46
N LYS A 7 1.43 -1.71 19.77
CA LYS A 7 2.46 -0.81 19.23
C LYS A 7 3.87 -1.29 19.57
N LYS A 8 4.12 -1.69 20.82
CA LYS A 8 5.42 -2.21 21.24
C LYS A 8 5.78 -3.50 20.49
N GLN A 9 4.84 -4.44 20.41
CA GLN A 9 5.04 -5.70 19.71
C GLN A 9 5.30 -5.50 18.21
N ALA A 10 4.58 -4.58 17.57
CA ALA A 10 4.80 -4.25 16.16
C ALA A 10 6.19 -3.63 15.91
N LEU A 11 6.69 -2.81 16.83
CA LEU A 11 8.02 -2.19 16.70
C LEU A 11 9.17 -3.19 16.84
N GLU A 12 8.98 -4.26 17.62
CA GLU A 12 9.97 -5.33 17.81
C GLU A 12 10.13 -6.25 16.60
N LEU A 13 9.19 -6.21 15.65
CA LEU A 13 9.26 -7.03 14.43
C LEU A 13 10.36 -6.54 13.47
N PRO A 14 10.97 -7.44 12.67
CA PRO A 14 11.80 -7.08 11.53
C PRO A 14 11.11 -6.09 10.58
N ILE A 15 11.89 -5.21 9.93
CA ILE A 15 11.35 -4.18 9.03
C ILE A 15 10.44 -4.77 7.94
N ARG A 16 10.78 -5.95 7.41
CA ARG A 16 9.98 -6.67 6.42
C ARG A 16 8.59 -7.01 6.95
N ASP A 17 8.51 -7.52 8.17
CA ASP A 17 7.25 -7.99 8.76
C ASP A 17 6.37 -6.80 9.14
N ARG A 18 6.98 -5.70 9.62
CA ARG A 18 6.27 -4.43 9.84
C ARG A 18 5.64 -3.91 8.55
N TRP A 19 6.37 -4.00 7.44
CA TRP A 19 5.87 -3.58 6.14
C TRP A 19 4.72 -4.46 5.63
N HIS A 20 4.80 -5.78 5.84
CA HIS A 20 3.71 -6.71 5.52
C HIS A 20 2.43 -6.40 6.32
N LEU A 21 2.56 -5.98 7.58
CA LEU A 21 1.41 -5.55 8.38
C LEU A 21 0.76 -4.28 7.81
N VAL A 22 1.57 -3.31 7.37
CA VAL A 22 1.07 -2.09 6.72
C VAL A 22 0.36 -2.44 5.41
N GLN A 23 0.95 -3.28 4.57
CA GLN A 23 0.33 -3.75 3.32
C GLN A 23 -1.01 -4.45 3.59
N SER A 24 -1.03 -5.38 4.55
CA SER A 24 -2.24 -6.11 4.93
C SER A 24 -3.34 -5.18 5.42
N LEU A 25 -2.99 -4.19 6.24
CA LEU A 25 -3.93 -3.18 6.74
C LEU A 25 -4.49 -2.31 5.60
N LEU A 26 -3.64 -1.86 4.68
CA LEU A 26 -4.07 -1.06 3.53
C LEU A 26 -5.04 -1.84 2.64
N ILE A 27 -4.78 -3.13 2.39
CA ILE A 27 -5.67 -4.02 1.64
C ILE A 27 -7.01 -4.19 2.37
N SER A 28 -7.00 -4.42 3.68
CA SER A 28 -8.25 -4.54 4.46
C SER A 28 -9.08 -3.25 4.41
N ILE A 29 -8.44 -2.09 4.59
CA ILE A 29 -9.11 -0.78 4.48
C ILE A 29 -9.71 -0.62 3.09
N GLN A 30 -8.96 -0.93 2.03
CA GLN A 30 -9.45 -0.88 0.66
C GLN A 30 -10.68 -1.77 0.47
N GLN A 31 -10.64 -3.02 0.93
CA GLN A 31 -11.77 -3.95 0.81
C GLN A 31 -13.01 -3.42 1.55
N GLU A 32 -12.84 -2.95 2.78
CA GLU A 32 -13.93 -2.39 3.58
C GLU A 32 -14.54 -1.13 2.94
N THR A 33 -13.69 -0.26 2.37
CA THR A 33 -14.17 0.92 1.64
C THR A 33 -14.84 0.54 0.33
N LEU A 34 -14.28 -0.36 -0.48
CA LEU A 34 -14.91 -0.78 -1.73
C LEU A 34 -16.25 -1.51 -1.52
N LEU A 35 -16.40 -2.27 -0.43
CA LEU A 35 -17.66 -2.93 -0.06
C LEU A 35 -18.70 -1.94 0.51
N SER A 36 -18.25 -0.85 1.12
CA SER A 36 -19.14 0.16 1.74
C SER A 36 -19.60 1.25 0.77
N ILE A 37 -18.94 1.41 -0.38
CA ILE A 37 -19.21 2.49 -1.31
C ILE A 37 -19.96 1.93 -2.53
N SER A 38 -21.28 2.15 -2.58
CA SER A 38 -22.01 2.17 -3.86
C SER A 38 -21.21 3.01 -4.85
N PRO A 39 -21.00 2.58 -6.11
CA PRO A 39 -19.98 3.14 -7.01
C PRO A 39 -20.17 4.66 -7.15
N SER A 40 -19.47 5.38 -6.29
CA SER A 40 -19.50 6.83 -6.22
C SER A 40 -18.32 7.32 -7.04
N PRO A 41 -18.52 8.20 -8.03
CA PRO A 41 -17.46 8.69 -8.91
C PRO A 41 -16.33 9.45 -8.19
N THR A 42 -16.49 9.73 -6.89
CA THR A 42 -15.50 10.40 -6.04
C THR A 42 -14.47 9.49 -5.39
N VAL A 43 -14.68 8.17 -5.34
CA VAL A 43 -13.65 7.24 -4.90
C VAL A 43 -12.74 6.98 -6.09
N LYS A 44 -11.64 7.74 -6.17
CA LYS A 44 -10.60 7.44 -7.15
C LYS A 44 -10.10 6.03 -6.86
N PRO A 45 -10.30 5.06 -7.77
CA PRO A 45 -9.75 3.73 -7.56
C PRO A 45 -8.24 3.84 -7.37
N LEU A 46 -7.66 2.97 -6.53
CA LEU A 46 -6.22 2.91 -6.28
C LEU A 46 -5.40 2.68 -7.58
N THR A 47 -6.07 2.37 -8.68
CA THR A 47 -5.55 2.38 -10.06
C THR A 47 -5.06 3.74 -10.54
N ASN A 48 -5.36 4.84 -9.83
CA ASN A 48 -4.83 6.17 -10.12
C ASN A 48 -3.49 6.47 -9.40
N LEU A 49 -2.99 5.53 -8.60
CA LEU A 49 -1.66 5.65 -8.01
C LEU A 49 -0.60 5.29 -9.05
N ASP A 50 0.64 5.72 -8.81
CA ASP A 50 1.78 5.29 -9.62
C ASP A 50 1.91 3.75 -9.64
N PRO A 51 2.30 3.11 -10.76
CA PRO A 51 2.39 1.66 -10.85
C PRO A 51 3.29 1.01 -9.79
N TRP A 52 4.37 1.67 -9.36
CA TRP A 52 5.20 1.19 -8.25
C TRP A 52 4.39 1.16 -6.95
N THR A 53 3.60 2.20 -6.70
CA THR A 53 2.76 2.27 -5.50
C THR A 53 1.67 1.20 -5.54
N GLN A 54 1.04 0.99 -6.71
CA GLN A 54 0.06 -0.07 -6.91
C GLN A 54 0.66 -1.45 -6.66
N SER A 55 1.89 -1.69 -7.14
CA SER A 55 2.59 -2.95 -6.91
C SER A 55 2.96 -3.15 -5.45
N LEU A 56 3.42 -2.09 -4.78
CA LEU A 56 3.74 -2.09 -3.36
C LEU A 56 2.55 -2.47 -2.47
N ILE A 57 1.33 -2.08 -2.83
CA ILE A 57 0.12 -2.42 -2.08
C ILE A 57 -0.57 -3.69 -2.59
N GLY A 58 0.02 -4.38 -3.57
CA GLY A 58 -0.48 -5.66 -4.10
C GLY A 58 -1.70 -5.53 -5.02
N VAL A 59 -1.93 -4.35 -5.62
CA VAL A 59 -3.00 -4.15 -6.63
C VAL A 59 -2.58 -4.70 -8.00
N ILE A 60 -1.29 -4.60 -8.34
CA ILE A 60 -0.71 -5.17 -9.55
C ILE A 60 0.56 -5.96 -9.22
N GLU A 61 0.91 -6.91 -10.07
CA GLU A 61 2.18 -7.63 -9.99
C GLU A 61 3.14 -7.05 -11.03
N LEU A 62 4.29 -6.55 -10.57
CA LEU A 62 5.38 -6.10 -11.43
C LEU A 62 6.56 -7.06 -11.25
N ASN A 63 7.25 -7.37 -12.34
CA ASN A 63 8.53 -8.06 -12.20
C ASN A 63 9.61 -7.11 -11.66
N GLU A 64 10.75 -7.65 -11.23
CA GLU A 64 11.80 -6.87 -10.55
C GLU A 64 12.32 -5.70 -11.39
N LYS A 65 12.41 -5.87 -12.72
CA LYS A 65 12.85 -4.83 -13.63
C LYS A 65 11.80 -3.72 -13.75
N GLU A 66 10.55 -4.09 -13.98
CA GLU A 66 9.41 -3.18 -14.07
C GLU A 66 9.20 -2.40 -12.76
N ALA A 67 9.33 -3.06 -11.62
CA ALA A 67 9.22 -2.43 -10.31
C ALA A 67 10.33 -1.40 -10.06
N THR A 68 11.54 -1.67 -10.56
CA THR A 68 12.67 -0.74 -10.44
C THR A 68 12.49 0.47 -11.34
N GLU A 69 12.13 0.26 -12.61
CA GLU A 69 11.87 1.36 -13.56
C GLU A 69 10.72 2.24 -13.08
N SER A 70 9.60 1.64 -12.68
CA SER A 70 8.46 2.39 -12.13
C SER A 70 8.78 3.12 -10.84
N TYR A 71 9.68 2.59 -9.99
CA TYR A 71 10.11 3.29 -8.78
C TYR A 71 10.93 4.54 -9.10
N VAL A 72 11.80 4.46 -10.11
CA VAL A 72 12.58 5.61 -10.57
C VAL A 72 11.66 6.69 -11.11
N ASP A 73 10.72 6.33 -11.99
CA ASP A 73 9.72 7.25 -12.56
C ASP A 73 8.93 7.96 -11.45
N TYR A 74 8.48 7.21 -10.44
CA TYR A 74 7.79 7.76 -9.27
C TYR A 74 8.62 8.81 -8.51
N LEU A 75 9.92 8.52 -8.31
CA LEU A 75 10.81 9.44 -7.61
C LEU A 75 11.06 10.70 -8.44
N GLU A 76 11.22 10.56 -9.76
CA GLU A 76 11.39 11.69 -10.66
C GLU A 76 10.14 12.59 -10.65
N GLU A 77 8.93 12.03 -10.81
CA GLU A 77 7.69 12.81 -10.79
C GLU A 77 7.50 13.56 -9.46
N LYS A 78 7.83 12.92 -8.34
CA LYS A 78 7.54 13.45 -7.01
C LYS A 78 8.56 14.47 -6.51
N TYR A 79 9.81 14.41 -6.98
CA TYR A 79 10.92 15.20 -6.44
C TYR A 79 11.66 16.06 -7.48
N SER A 80 11.15 16.15 -8.73
CA SER A 80 11.59 17.15 -9.72
C SER A 80 11.11 18.56 -9.37
#